data_AF-A0A653LJY7-F1
#
_entry.id   AF-A0A653LJY7-F1
#
_cell.length_a   1.000
_cell.length_b   1.000
_cell.length_c   1.000
_cell.angle_alpha   90.00
_cell.angle_beta   90.00
_cell.angle_gamma   90.00
#
_symmetry.space_group_name_H-M   'P 1'
#
loop_
_entity.id
_entity.type
_entity.pdbx_description
1 polymer ?
#
loop_
_entity_poly.entity_id
_entity_poly.type
_entity_poly.pdbx_seq_one_letter_code
_entity_poly.pdbx_strand_id
1 'polypeptide(L)' 'MFEDIEPRPQRGEPLRALSREDLDVYSIEDLEERIAALDDEIGRARRAIEAKRSKKNAADALFNFGS' A
#
# COMPACT_ATOMS: atom_id res chain seq x y z
N MET A 1 0.05 22.58 28.10
CA MET A 1 0.90 21.98 27.05
C MET A 1 -0.02 21.74 25.87
N PHE A 2 0.10 22.55 24.82
CA PHE A 2 -0.63 22.28 23.58
C PHE A 2 0.08 21.09 22.95
N GLU A 3 -0.50 19.89 23.08
CA GLU A 3 -0.07 18.76 22.28
C GLU A 3 -0.19 19.19 20.82
N ASP A 4 0.96 19.22 20.15
CA ASP A 4 1.10 19.59 18.75
C ASP A 4 0.17 18.68 17.94
N ILE A 5 -0.99 19.21 17.54
CA ILE A 5 -1.95 18.49 16.71
C ILE A 5 -1.36 18.51 15.31
N GLU A 6 -0.33 17.70 15.07
CA GLU A 6 0.18 17.49 13.73
C GLU A 6 -0.99 16.93 12.89
N PRO A 7 -1.26 17.54 11.72
CA PRO A 7 -2.34 17.09 10.87
C PRO A 7 -2.10 15.64 10.46
N ARG A 8 -3.09 14.78 10.68
CA ARG A 8 -2.98 13.35 10.33
C ARG A 8 -2.62 13.22 8.85
N PRO A 9 -1.60 12.43 8.49
CA PRO A 9 -1.19 12.28 7.11
C PRO A 9 -2.36 11.75 6.27
N GLN A 10 -2.56 12.37 5.11
CA GLN A 10 -3.63 12.04 4.20
C GLN A 10 -3.43 10.65 3.62
N ARG A 11 -4.52 9.95 3.29
CA ARG A 11 -4.44 8.62 2.67
C ARG A 11 -3.61 8.69 1.37
N GLY A 12 -2.57 7.87 1.30
CA GLY A 12 -1.67 7.79 0.14
C GLY A 12 -0.58 8.86 0.11
N GLU A 13 -0.49 9.72 1.13
CA GLU A 13 0.60 10.69 1.27
C GLU A 13 2.00 10.06 1.28
N PRO A 14 2.25 8.91 1.95
CA PRO A 14 3.56 8.27 1.89
C PRO A 14 3.99 7.84 0.48
N LEU A 15 3.07 7.29 -0.33
CA LEU A 15 3.37 6.92 -1.72
C LEU A 15 3.64 8.14 -2.60
N ARG A 16 2.95 9.25 -2.35
CA ARG A 16 3.20 10.51 -3.06
C ARG A 16 4.55 11.10 -2.67
N ALA A 17 4.91 11.08 -1.38
CA ALA A 17 6.21 11.51 -0.91
C ALA A 17 7.33 10.70 -1.58
N LEU A 18 7.21 9.36 -1.57
CA LEU A 18 8.14 8.44 -2.24
C LEU A 18 8.36 8.80 -3.72
N SER A 19 7.28 9.13 -4.45
CA SER A 19 7.36 9.47 -5.88
C SER A 19 8.06 10.80 -6.19
N ARG A 20 8.30 11.63 -5.18
CA ARG A 20 8.97 12.95 -5.31
C ARG A 20 10.42 12.93 -4.84
N GLU A 21 10.89 11.83 -4.29
CA GLU A 21 12.27 11.72 -3.85
C GLU A 21 13.22 11.84 -5.05
N ASP A 22 14.29 12.61 -4.86
CA ASP A 22 15.36 12.73 -5.85
C ASP A 22 16.18 11.43 -5.84
N LEU A 23 16.25 10.76 -6.97
CA LEU A 23 16.96 9.49 -7.12
C LEU A 23 18.44 9.68 -7.49
N ASP A 24 18.85 10.88 -7.93
CA ASP A 24 20.22 11.15 -8.40
C ASP A 24 21.24 11.08 -7.26
N VAL A 25 20.80 11.15 -6.00
CA VAL A 25 21.64 11.07 -4.80
C VAL A 25 21.93 9.65 -4.33
N TYR A 26 21.27 8.64 -4.91
CA TYR A 26 21.40 7.25 -4.48
C TYR A 26 22.46 6.50 -5.30
N SER A 27 23.16 5.56 -4.68
CA SER A 27 24.00 4.60 -5.40
C SER A 27 23.16 3.58 -6.17
N ILE A 28 23.78 2.81 -7.06
CA ILE A 28 23.10 1.73 -7.79
C ILE A 28 22.60 0.69 -6.78
N GLU A 29 23.44 0.31 -5.82
CA GLU A 29 23.11 -0.66 -4.77
C GLU A 29 21.90 -0.19 -3.94
N ASP A 30 21.85 1.09 -3.54
CA ASP A 30 20.71 1.64 -2.79
C ASP A 30 19.41 1.59 -3.62
N LEU A 31 19.50 1.84 -4.93
CA LEU A 31 18.35 1.78 -5.83
C LEU A 31 17.86 0.34 -6.01
N GLU A 32 18.76 -0.64 -6.07
CA GLU A 32 18.42 -2.07 -6.13
C GLU A 32 17.71 -2.52 -4.84
N GLU A 33 18.21 -2.13 -3.67
CA GLU A 33 17.56 -2.40 -2.38
C GLU A 33 16.18 -1.74 -2.28
N ARG A 34 16.08 -0.49 -2.73
CA ARG A 34 14.80 0.24 -2.81
C ARG A 34 13.79 -0.51 -3.68
N ILE A 35 14.20 -0.98 -4.86
CA ILE A 35 13.31 -1.72 -5.77
C ILE A 35 12.83 -3.01 -5.13
N ALA A 36 13.73 -3.80 -4.52
CA ALA A 36 13.36 -5.03 -3.83
C ALA A 36 12.30 -4.79 -2.74
N ALA A 37 12.47 -3.74 -1.92
CA ALA A 37 11.49 -3.38 -0.90
C ALA A 37 10.13 -2.97 -1.49
N LEU A 38 10.11 -2.24 -2.60
CA LEU A 38 8.88 -1.83 -3.28
C LEU A 38 8.14 -3.01 -3.92
N ASP A 39 8.86 -3.96 -4.50
CA ASP A 39 8.26 -5.17 -5.08
C ASP A 39 7.61 -6.06 -4.00
N ASP A 40 8.24 -6.19 -2.83
CA ASP A 40 7.66 -6.88 -1.68
C ASP A 40 6.36 -6.21 -1.21
N GLU A 41 6.34 -4.88 -1.17
CA GLU A 41 5.14 -4.09 -0.82
C GLU A 41 4.04 -4.25 -1.87
N ILE A 42 4.38 -4.27 -3.17
CA ILE A 42 3.43 -4.59 -4.24
C ILE A 42 2.85 -5.99 -4.03
N GLY A 43 3.68 -6.97 -3.69
CA GLY A 43 3.25 -8.33 -3.35
C GLY A 43 2.27 -8.34 -2.18
N ARG A 44 2.54 -7.56 -1.13
CA ARG A 44 1.65 -7.40 0.03
C ARG A 44 0.30 -6.80 -0.37
N ALA A 45 0.31 -5.72 -1.17
CA ALA A 45 -0.90 -5.07 -1.64
C ALA A 45 -1.77 -6.01 -2.50
N ARG A 46 -1.15 -6.77 -3.41
CA ARG A 46 -1.82 -7.79 -4.22
C ARG A 46 -2.48 -8.87 -3.35
N ARG A 47 -1.76 -9.43 -2.38
CA ARG A 47 -2.31 -10.41 -1.43
C ARG A 47 -3.51 -9.85 -0.65
N ALA A 48 -3.44 -8.60 -0.20
CA ALA A 48 -4.55 -7.94 0.49
C ALA A 48 -5.78 -7.74 -0.41
N ILE A 49 -5.57 -7.45 -1.70
CA ILE A 49 -6.65 -7.37 -2.70
C ILE A 49 -7.31 -8.74 -2.87
N GLU A 50 -6.53 -9.79 -3.08
CA GLU A 50 -7.05 -11.16 -3.27
C GLU A 50 -7.85 -11.63 -2.05
N ALA A 51 -7.34 -11.40 -0.84
CA ALA A 51 -8.07 -11.72 0.38
C ALA A 51 -9.43 -10.98 0.48
N LYS A 52 -9.49 -9.71 0.04
CA LYS A 52 -10.73 -8.94 0.00
C LYS A 52 -11.69 -9.43 -1.09
N ARG A 53 -11.19 -9.79 -2.27
CA ARG A 53 -12.00 -10.37 -3.37
C ARG A 53 -12.60 -11.72 -2.96
N SER A 54 -11.82 -12.60 -2.35
CA SER A 54 -12.28 -13.90 -1.87
C SER A 54 -13.44 -13.75 -0.86
N LYS A 55 -13.30 -12.84 0.10
CA LYS A 55 -14.38 -12.52 1.05
C LYS A 55 -15.64 -12.00 0.36
N LYS A 56 -15.49 -11.11 -0.63
CA LYS A 56 -16.62 -10.60 -1.41
C LYS A 56 -17.33 -11.72 -2.17
N ASN A 57 -16.59 -12.56 -2.90
CA ASN A 57 -17.17 -13.65 -3.68
C ASN A 57 -17.88 -14.68 -2.79
N ALA A 58 -17.33 -14.99 -1.61
CA ALA A 58 -17.99 -15.86 -0.64
C ALA A 58 -19.29 -15.26 -0.09
N ALA A 59 -19.31 -13.94 0.16
CA ALA A 59 -20.52 -13.23 0.57
C ALA A 59 -21.57 -13.21 -0.56
N ASP A 60 -21.17 -12.87 -1.79
CA ASP A 60 -22.07 -12.83 -2.96
C ASP A 60 -22.71 -14.21 -3.21
N ALA A 61 -21.95 -15.30 -3.06
CA ALA A 61 -22.48 -16.66 -3.18
C ALA A 61 -23.50 -17.02 -2.09
N LEU A 62 -23.30 -16.55 -0.84
CA LEU A 62 -24.25 -16.75 0.25
C LEU A 62 -25.58 -16.02 0.01
N PHE A 63 -25.53 -14.80 -0.54
CA PHE A 63 -26.73 -14.02 -0.83
C PHE A 63 -27.49 -14.50 -2.07
N ASN A 64 -26.80 -14.99 -3.10
CA ASN A 64 -27.44 -15.51 -4.32
C ASN A 64 -28.11 -16.88 -4.14
N PHE A 65 -27.80 -17.62 -3.08
CA PHE A 65 -28.43 -18.92 -2.78
C PHE A 65 -29.78 -18.79 -2.05
N GLY A 66 -30.11 -17.61 -1.53
CA GLY A 66 -31.34 -17.33 -0.79
C GLY A 66 -32.44 -16.62 -1.59
N SER A 67 -32.25 -16.43 -2.92
CA SER A 67 -33.22 -15.80 -3.84
C SER A 67 -33.93 -16.83 -4.71
#